data_AF-A0A7W9WQW8-F1
#
_entry.id   AF-A0A7W9WQW8-F1
#
_cell.length_a   1.000
_cell.length_b   1.000
_cell.length_c   1.000
_cell.angle_alpha   90.00
_cell.angle_beta   90.00
_cell.angle_gamma   90.00
#
_symmetry.space_group_name_H-M   'P 1'
#
loop_
_entity.id
_entity.type
_entity.pdbx_description
1 polymer ?
#
loop_
_entity_poly.entity_id
_entity_poly.type
_entity_poly.pdbx_seq_one_letter_code
_entity_poly.pdbx_strand_id
1 'polypeptide(L)'
;MSATNTHGPLTTTNSIRELIMADANLNARPPVTERFVTIQQSQRHQRNWRSRTTPPLYPWMKLAGRWIEHAGFEAGQRVRISVEHGRLTITAE
;
A
#
# COMPACT_ATOMS: atom_id res chain seq x y z
N MET A 1 -7.86 -63.84 -15.53
CA MET A 1 -6.97 -62.66 -15.63
C MET A 1 -7.75 -61.53 -16.26
N SER A 2 -7.62 -60.33 -15.67
CA SER A 2 -7.98 -58.98 -16.15
C SER A 2 -8.94 -58.26 -15.19
N ALA A 3 -8.33 -57.54 -14.24
CA ALA A 3 -9.01 -56.51 -13.46
C ALA A 3 -8.92 -55.18 -14.23
N THR A 4 -10.06 -54.67 -14.69
CA THR A 4 -10.16 -53.32 -15.20
C THR A 4 -10.31 -52.36 -14.02
N ASN A 5 -9.24 -51.67 -13.65
CA ASN A 5 -9.30 -50.58 -12.68
C ASN A 5 -10.05 -49.38 -13.29
N THR A 6 -11.32 -49.25 -12.96
CA THR A 6 -12.16 -48.08 -13.26
C THR A 6 -12.10 -47.12 -12.07
N HIS A 7 -11.02 -46.35 -11.97
CA HIS A 7 -10.97 -45.20 -11.06
C HIS A 7 -10.61 -43.95 -11.85
N GLY A 8 -11.63 -43.24 -12.31
CA GLY A 8 -11.50 -41.84 -12.72
C GLY A 8 -11.03 -40.99 -11.52
N PRO A 9 -10.44 -39.80 -11.76
CA PRO A 9 -9.83 -39.03 -10.69
C PRO A 9 -10.89 -38.63 -9.65
N LEU A 10 -10.69 -39.07 -8.41
CA LEU A 10 -11.52 -38.68 -7.26
C LEU A 10 -11.13 -37.26 -6.85
N THR A 11 -11.72 -36.25 -7.49
CA THR A 11 -11.58 -34.87 -7.02
C THR A 11 -12.57 -34.64 -5.89
N THR A 12 -12.13 -34.82 -4.64
CA THR A 12 -12.93 -34.52 -3.45
C THR A 12 -13.13 -33.00 -3.31
N THR A 13 -14.29 -32.58 -2.80
CA THR A 13 -14.62 -31.15 -2.54
C THR A 13 -13.54 -30.41 -1.74
N ASN A 14 -12.86 -31.09 -0.83
CA ASN A 14 -11.73 -30.51 -0.07
C ASN A 14 -10.56 -30.16 -1.00
N SER A 15 -10.23 -31.05 -1.94
CA SER A 15 -9.18 -30.80 -2.96
C SER A 15 -9.56 -29.65 -3.90
N ILE A 16 -10.84 -29.54 -4.29
CA ILE A 16 -11.32 -28.39 -5.09
C ILE A 16 -11.17 -27.08 -4.31
N ARG A 17 -11.55 -27.05 -3.03
CA ARG A 17 -11.39 -25.87 -2.19
C ARG A 17 -9.93 -25.50 -2.00
N GLU A 18 -9.05 -26.47 -1.79
CA GLU A 18 -7.61 -26.25 -1.68
C GLU A 18 -7.01 -25.70 -2.98
N LEU A 19 -7.40 -26.25 -4.14
CA LEU A 19 -7.00 -25.72 -5.45
C LEU A 19 -7.46 -24.28 -5.66
N ILE A 20 -8.70 -23.96 -5.28
CA ILE A 20 -9.25 -22.59 -5.36
C ILE A 20 -8.47 -21.63 -4.45
N MET A 21 -8.14 -22.03 -3.22
CA MET A 21 -7.36 -21.19 -2.30
C MET A 21 -5.91 -21.00 -2.78
N ALA A 22 -5.30 -22.05 -3.34
CA ALA A 22 -3.95 -21.99 -3.90
C ALA A 22 -3.89 -21.06 -5.13
N ASP A 23 -4.87 -21.16 -6.03
CA ASP A 23 -4.98 -20.27 -7.19
C ASP A 23 -5.24 -18.82 -6.76
N ALA A 24 -6.13 -18.59 -5.79
CA ALA A 24 -6.38 -17.25 -5.24
C ALA A 24 -5.14 -16.62 -4.62
N ASN A 25 -4.30 -17.40 -3.93
CA ASN A 25 -3.04 -16.94 -3.37
C ASN A 25 -1.99 -16.69 -4.46
N LEU A 26 -1.89 -17.56 -5.46
CA LEU A 26 -0.99 -17.38 -6.60
C LEU A 26 -1.32 -16.11 -7.41
N ASN A 27 -2.61 -15.77 -7.51
CA ASN A 27 -3.08 -14.56 -8.18
C ASN A 27 -3.11 -13.32 -7.25
N ALA A 28 -2.79 -13.47 -5.96
CA ALA A 28 -2.75 -12.36 -5.03
C ALA A 28 -1.56 -11.45 -5.38
N ARG A 29 -1.84 -10.18 -5.68
CA ARG A 29 -0.79 -9.21 -5.94
C ARG A 29 -0.01 -8.98 -4.64
N PRO A 30 1.31 -9.16 -4.61
CA PRO A 30 2.09 -8.91 -3.41
C PRO A 30 1.89 -7.46 -2.96
N PRO A 31 1.84 -7.20 -1.63
CA PRO A 31 1.74 -5.85 -1.11
C PRO A 31 2.88 -5.00 -1.68
N VAL A 32 2.55 -3.80 -2.19
CA VAL A 32 3.59 -2.89 -2.68
C VAL A 32 4.31 -2.32 -1.45
N THR A 33 5.53 -2.80 -1.23
CA THR A 33 6.37 -2.43 -0.08
C THR A 33 7.08 -1.09 -0.25
N GLU A 34 7.29 -0.63 -1.50
CA GLU A 34 8.00 0.61 -1.80
C GLU A 34 7.32 1.45 -2.87
N ARG A 35 7.34 2.78 -2.69
CA ARG A 35 6.82 3.77 -3.64
C ARG A 35 7.76 4.96 -3.73
N PHE A 36 8.08 5.36 -4.96
CA PHE A 36 8.79 6.61 -5.23
C PHE A 36 7.79 7.73 -5.40
N VAL A 37 8.01 8.83 -4.68
CA VAL A 37 7.27 10.09 -4.84
C VAL A 37 8.26 11.21 -5.12
N THR A 38 7.89 12.11 -6.02
CA THR A 38 8.70 13.29 -6.32
C THR A 38 8.35 14.40 -5.35
N ILE A 39 9.36 14.97 -4.69
CA ILE A 39 9.20 16.19 -3.92
C ILE A 39 8.82 17.33 -4.88
N GLN A 40 7.68 17.94 -4.62
CA GLN A 40 7.16 19.07 -5.37
C GLN A 40 7.36 20.37 -4.57
N GLN A 41 7.10 21.51 -5.21
CA GLN A 41 7.09 22.82 -4.55
C GLN A 41 5.65 23.31 -4.40
N SER A 42 5.33 23.86 -3.22
CA SER A 42 4.02 24.44 -2.91
C SER A 42 4.20 25.83 -2.34
N GLN A 43 3.28 26.73 -2.69
CA GLN A 43 3.25 28.07 -2.12
C GLN A 43 2.73 28.00 -0.69
N ARG A 44 3.41 28.68 0.24
CA ARG A 44 2.89 28.83 1.60
C ARG A 44 1.55 29.55 1.52
N HIS A 45 0.50 28.96 2.12
CA HIS A 45 -0.80 29.62 2.22
C HIS A 45 -0.62 30.95 2.97
N GLN A 46 -0.61 32.05 2.24
CA GLN A 46 -0.46 33.40 2.80
C GLN A 46 -1.78 33.78 3.46
N ARG A 47 -1.81 33.83 4.80
CA ARG A 47 -2.89 34.53 5.52
C ARG A 47 -2.82 36.05 5.34
N ASN A 48 -1.72 36.57 4.78
CA ASN A 48 -1.47 37.99 4.68
C ASN A 48 -1.71 38.53 3.25
N TRP A 49 -2.95 38.87 2.97
CA TRP A 49 -3.42 39.64 1.81
C TRP A 49 -2.75 41.02 1.66
N ARG A 50 -1.93 41.45 2.63
CA ARG A 50 -1.20 42.72 2.65
C ARG A 50 0.25 42.63 2.17
N SER A 51 0.78 41.43 1.92
CA SER A 51 2.16 41.25 1.46
C SER A 51 2.22 41.25 -0.07
N ARG A 52 2.93 42.22 -0.67
CA ARG A 52 3.13 42.32 -2.13
C ARG A 52 4.25 41.41 -2.66
N THR A 53 4.87 40.61 -1.80
CA THR A 53 5.97 39.70 -2.14
C THR A 53 5.48 38.29 -2.41
N THR A 54 6.02 37.66 -3.46
CA THR A 54 5.76 36.25 -3.78
C THR A 54 6.02 35.37 -2.55
N PRO A 55 5.06 34.53 -2.11
CA PRO A 55 5.27 33.65 -0.98
C PRO A 55 6.48 32.72 -1.19
N PRO A 56 7.25 32.44 -0.13
CA PRO A 56 8.28 31.41 -0.20
C PRO A 56 7.65 30.05 -0.53
N LEU A 57 8.32 29.32 -1.42
CA LEU A 57 7.98 27.94 -1.76
C LEU A 57 8.55 26.99 -0.69
N TYR A 58 7.83 25.90 -0.41
CA TYR A 58 8.30 24.83 0.47
C TYR A 58 8.20 23.47 -0.23
N PRO A 59 9.08 22.51 0.14
CA PRO A 59 9.00 21.15 -0.37
C PRO A 59 7.75 20.45 0.18
N TRP A 60 7.02 19.76 -0.69
CA TRP A 60 5.86 18.97 -0.31
C TRP A 60 5.80 17.66 -1.08
N MET A 61 5.12 16.66 -0.52
CA MET A 61 4.81 15.41 -1.20
C MET A 61 3.44 14.90 -0.75
N LYS A 62 2.77 14.16 -1.63
CA LYS A 62 1.50 13.49 -1.33
C LYS A 62 1.73 12.00 -1.15
N LEU A 63 1.42 11.50 0.04
CA LEU A 63 1.31 10.06 0.30
C LEU A 63 -0.18 9.70 0.22
N ALA A 64 -0.58 8.94 -0.80
CA ALA A 64 -1.96 8.49 -0.96
C ALA A 64 -2.05 7.12 -1.67
N GLY A 65 -3.14 6.39 -1.40
CA GLY A 65 -3.51 5.14 -2.07
C GLY A 65 -3.49 3.92 -1.15
N ARG A 66 -4.02 2.79 -1.67
CA ARG A 66 -4.18 1.52 -0.92
C ARG A 66 -2.89 0.97 -0.31
N TRP A 67 -1.72 1.35 -0.82
CA TRP A 67 -0.45 0.89 -0.26
C TRP A 67 -0.19 1.44 1.14
N ILE A 68 -0.76 2.60 1.50
CA ILE A 68 -0.67 3.18 2.84
C ILE A 68 -1.58 2.41 3.81
N GLU A 69 -2.77 2.05 3.35
CA GLU A 69 -3.68 1.18 4.11
C GLU A 69 -3.04 -0.20 4.34
N HIS A 70 -2.42 -0.79 3.32
CA HIS A 70 -1.67 -2.05 3.46
C HIS A 70 -0.45 -1.95 4.37
N ALA A 71 0.12 -0.75 4.54
CA ALA A 71 1.19 -0.50 5.51
C ALA A 71 0.66 -0.31 6.95
N GLY A 72 -0.67 -0.43 7.17
CA GLY A 72 -1.30 -0.39 8.49
C GLY A 72 -1.73 1.01 8.95
N PHE A 73 -1.82 1.98 8.04
CA PHE A 73 -2.30 3.33 8.36
C PHE A 73 -3.79 3.47 8.05
N GLU A 74 -4.53 4.12 8.94
CA GLU A 74 -5.97 4.34 8.82
C GLU A 74 -6.34 5.82 8.70
N ALA A 75 -7.52 6.10 8.14
CA ALA A 75 -8.05 7.45 8.06
C ALA A 75 -8.38 7.99 9.45
N GLY A 76 -7.93 9.21 9.76
CA GLY A 76 -8.12 9.82 11.07
C GLY A 76 -7.13 9.34 12.15
N GLN A 77 -6.25 8.39 11.81
CA GLN A 77 -5.20 7.93 12.69
C GLN A 77 -4.17 9.03 12.95
N ARG A 78 -3.71 9.11 14.20
CA ARG A 78 -2.59 9.96 14.57
C ARG A 78 -1.28 9.27 14.18
N VAL A 79 -0.39 10.03 13.56
CA VAL A 79 0.92 9.53 13.15
C VAL A 79 2.03 10.40 13.73
N ARG A 80 3.15 9.76 14.06
CA ARG A 80 4.38 10.43 14.43
C ARG A 80 5.29 10.52 13.21
N ILE A 81 5.88 11.69 12.99
CA ILE A 81 6.93 11.90 12.00
C ILE A 81 8.22 12.23 12.75
N SER A 82 9.24 11.39 12.61
CA SER A 82 10.60 11.67 13.10
C SER A 82 11.52 12.01 11.94
N VAL A 83 12.49 12.89 12.21
CA VAL A 83 13.47 13.38 11.24
C VAL A 83 14.87 13.12 11.78
N GLU A 84 15.65 12.32 11.06
CA GLU A 84 17.01 11.98 11.44
C GLU A 84 17.90 11.87 10.19
N HIS A 85 18.99 12.64 10.13
CA HIS A 85 20.05 12.48 9.11
C HIS A 85 19.53 12.35 7.65
N GLY A 86 18.59 13.21 7.24
CA GLY A 86 18.02 13.16 5.88
C GLY A 86 16.95 12.09 5.65
N ARG A 87 16.53 11.39 6.70
CA ARG A 87 15.44 10.40 6.68
C ARG A 87 14.22 10.93 7.40
N LEU A 88 13.06 10.77 6.76
CA LEU A 88 11.74 10.93 7.38
C LEU A 88 11.19 9.54 7.69
N THR A 89 10.82 9.31 8.94
CA THR A 89 10.15 8.07 9.36
C THR A 89 8.76 8.40 9.87
N ILE A 90 7.75 7.73 9.33
CA ILE A 90 6.34 7.91 9.68
C ILE A 90 5.88 6.63 10.37
N THR A 91 5.33 6.75 11.58
CA THR A 91 4.83 5.62 12.36
C THR A 91 3.42 5.90 12.87
N ALA A 92 2.58 4.88 12.87
CA ALA A 92 1.32 4.84 13.58
C ALA A 92 1.54 5.10 15.09
N GLU A 93 0.69 5.94 15.71
CA GLU A 93 0.53 6.02 17.17
C GLU A 93 -0.66 5.16 17.64
#